data_AF-A0A642KW70-F1
#
_entry.id   AF-A0A642KW70-F1
#
_cell.length_a   1.000
_cell.length_b   1.000
_cell.length_c   1.000
_cell.angle_alpha   90.00
_cell.angle_beta   90.00
_cell.angle_gamma   90.00
#
_symmetry.space_group_name_H-M   'P 1'
#
loop_
_entity.id
_entity.type
_entity.pdbx_description
1 polymer ?
#
loop_
_entity_poly.entity_id
_entity_poly.type
_entity_poly.pdbx_seq_one_letter_code
_entity_poly.pdbx_strand_id
1 'polypeptide(L)'
;GMSRKERLNAIVQSMDKFYYQYGGIQLVVIDGIADLVKSANDEAESVAVIDELYRLAGIYNTCILCVLHFVPNGLKLRGHLGSELQRKAATILSIEKDEEPAQSVVKALKVRDGSPLDVPLMLFAWDKEAGMHVYKGEKTREEKEKRKERELVNVARDIFGRQTRITYIDLCEQLQQVLDIKERTAKSYIRFMRERDIITKETANQSCFVIGSYNLQRNASCP
;
A
#
# COMPACT_ATOMS: atom_id res chain seq x y z
N GLY A 1 2.13 8.16 33.37
CA GLY A 1 2.20 8.57 31.95
C GLY A 1 0.80 8.76 31.42
N MET A 2 0.62 9.59 30.40
CA MET A 2 -0.68 9.92 29.80
C MET A 2 -1.39 8.67 29.26
N SER A 3 -2.66 8.50 29.61
CA SER A 3 -3.54 7.45 29.09
C SER A 3 -3.83 7.65 27.60
N ARG A 4 -4.33 6.61 26.94
CA ARG A 4 -4.61 6.63 25.49
C ARG A 4 -5.69 7.65 25.11
N LYS A 5 -6.74 7.71 25.94
CA LYS A 5 -7.80 8.71 25.80
C LYS A 5 -7.26 10.13 25.97
N GLU A 6 -6.39 10.35 26.94
CA GLU A 6 -5.74 11.65 27.13
C GLU A 6 -4.82 12.01 25.95
N ARG A 7 -4.14 11.03 25.32
CA ARG A 7 -3.34 11.26 24.10
C ARG A 7 -4.20 11.71 22.92
N LEU A 8 -5.31 11.01 22.66
CA LEU A 8 -6.24 11.41 21.59
C LEU A 8 -6.84 12.80 21.88
N ASN A 9 -7.25 13.06 23.13
CA ASN A 9 -7.74 14.38 23.53
C ASN A 9 -6.67 15.47 23.35
N ALA A 10 -5.41 15.18 23.66
CA ALA A 10 -4.31 16.12 23.46
C ALA A 10 -4.09 16.43 21.97
N ILE A 11 -4.22 15.44 21.08
CA ILE A 11 -4.19 15.65 19.62
C ILE A 11 -5.33 16.59 19.22
N VAL A 12 -6.57 16.30 19.63
CA VAL A 12 -7.75 17.12 19.31
C VAL A 12 -7.58 18.56 19.78
N GLN A 13 -7.18 18.77 21.04
CA GLN A 13 -6.95 20.09 21.61
C GLN A 13 -5.80 20.84 20.92
N SER A 14 -4.74 20.13 20.54
CA SER A 14 -3.61 20.71 19.81
C SER A 14 -4.03 21.15 18.42
N MET A 15 -4.79 20.33 17.70
CA MET A 15 -5.32 20.67 16.38
C MET A 15 -6.23 21.89 16.47
N ASP A 16 -7.15 21.94 17.45
CA ASP A 16 -8.04 23.09 17.62
C ASP A 16 -7.26 24.39 17.88
N LYS A 17 -6.34 24.35 18.85
CA LYS A 17 -5.47 25.49 19.18
C LYS A 17 -4.69 25.97 17.97
N PHE A 18 -3.98 25.08 17.28
CA PHE A 18 -3.09 25.46 16.19
C PHE A 18 -3.85 25.90 14.94
N TYR A 19 -5.02 25.33 14.68
CA TYR A 19 -5.89 25.78 13.60
C TYR A 19 -6.28 27.24 13.77
N TYR A 20 -6.78 27.64 14.96
CA TYR A 20 -7.14 29.03 15.21
C TYR A 20 -5.94 29.96 15.32
N GLN A 21 -4.85 29.49 15.93
CA GLN A 21 -3.65 30.30 16.13
C GLN A 21 -2.95 30.66 14.81
N TYR A 22 -2.94 29.74 13.84
CA TYR A 22 -2.20 29.90 12.58
C TYR A 22 -3.09 29.97 11.34
N GLY A 23 -4.41 29.99 11.51
CA GLY A 23 -5.38 30.09 10.40
C GLY A 23 -5.49 28.80 9.56
N GLY A 24 -5.08 27.66 10.09
CA GLY A 24 -5.13 26.37 9.40
C GLY A 24 -4.05 25.39 9.85
N ILE A 25 -4.17 24.13 9.41
CA ILE A 25 -3.15 23.09 9.57
C ILE A 25 -3.00 22.37 8.23
N GLN A 26 -1.82 22.36 7.62
CA GLN A 26 -1.63 21.62 6.36
C GLN A 26 -1.37 20.13 6.58
N LEU A 27 -0.65 19.77 7.64
CA LEU A 27 -0.22 18.41 7.91
C LEU A 27 -0.17 18.15 9.41
N VAL A 28 -0.71 17.00 9.82
CA VAL A 28 -0.53 16.41 11.14
C VAL A 28 0.22 15.09 10.99
N VAL A 29 1.29 14.91 11.74
CA VAL A 29 2.03 13.63 11.78
C VAL A 29 1.82 12.98 13.14
N ILE A 30 1.28 11.76 13.13
CA ILE A 30 1.10 10.92 14.31
C ILE A 30 2.07 9.76 14.22
N ASP A 31 3.22 9.92 14.88
CA ASP A 31 4.21 8.84 15.01
C ASP A 31 3.80 7.92 16.17
N GLY A 32 3.44 6.67 15.85
CA GLY A 32 2.91 5.72 16.83
C GLY A 32 1.39 5.73 16.96
N ILE A 33 0.64 5.58 15.85
CA ILE A 33 -0.83 5.49 15.90
C ILE A 33 -1.35 4.34 16.78
N ALA A 34 -0.57 3.27 16.89
CA ALA A 34 -0.88 2.12 17.73
C ALA A 34 -0.93 2.46 19.23
N ASP A 35 -0.29 3.56 19.66
CA ASP A 35 -0.32 3.99 21.06
C ASP A 35 -1.63 4.68 21.44
N LEU A 36 -2.50 4.97 20.47
CA LEU A 36 -3.86 5.47 20.70
C LEU A 36 -4.85 4.35 21.04
N VAL A 37 -4.49 3.09 20.81
CA VAL A 37 -5.33 1.92 21.11
C VAL A 37 -4.66 0.98 22.12
N LYS A 38 -5.44 0.37 23.02
CA LYS A 38 -4.99 -0.63 23.99
C LYS A 38 -4.44 -1.86 23.29
N SER A 39 -5.11 -2.28 22.22
CA SER A 39 -4.71 -3.40 21.39
C SER A 39 -5.02 -3.09 19.95
N ALA A 40 -4.06 -3.28 19.06
CA ALA A 40 -4.31 -3.22 17.62
C ALA A 40 -5.30 -4.30 17.14
N ASN A 41 -5.60 -5.29 17.99
CA ASN A 41 -6.59 -6.33 17.72
C ASN A 41 -7.98 -6.03 18.32
N ASP A 42 -8.17 -4.89 18.99
CA ASP A 42 -9.51 -4.45 19.41
C ASP A 42 -10.17 -3.69 18.27
N GLU A 43 -11.16 -4.32 17.64
CA GLU A 43 -11.87 -3.76 16.48
C GLU A 43 -12.61 -2.46 16.85
N ALA A 44 -13.34 -2.46 17.97
CA ALA A 44 -14.17 -1.31 18.36
C ALA A 44 -13.29 -0.09 18.67
N GLU A 45 -12.18 -0.28 19.38
CA GLU A 45 -11.24 0.80 19.69
C GLU A 45 -10.52 1.29 18.42
N SER A 46 -10.13 0.38 17.53
CA SER A 46 -9.49 0.71 16.25
C SER A 46 -10.43 1.54 15.38
N VAL A 47 -11.69 1.12 15.22
CA VAL A 47 -12.71 1.86 14.47
C VAL A 47 -12.91 3.24 15.09
N ALA A 48 -13.08 3.34 16.41
CA ALA A 48 -13.30 4.62 17.08
C ALA A 48 -12.16 5.63 16.87
N VAL A 49 -10.90 5.19 17.00
CA VAL A 49 -9.73 6.05 16.78
C VAL A 49 -9.62 6.48 15.31
N ILE A 50 -9.79 5.55 14.37
CA ILE A 50 -9.66 5.85 12.94
C ILE A 50 -10.81 6.74 12.45
N ASP A 51 -12.04 6.53 12.94
CA ASP A 51 -13.19 7.39 12.65
C ASP A 51 -12.96 8.80 13.15
N GLU A 52 -12.44 8.96 14.37
CA GLU A 52 -12.17 10.27 14.94
C GLU A 52 -11.09 11.01 14.15
N LEU A 53 -9.98 10.35 13.81
CA LEU A 53 -8.93 10.95 12.97
C LEU A 53 -9.46 11.32 11.58
N TYR A 54 -10.27 10.47 10.96
CA TYR A 54 -10.88 10.76 9.67
C TYR A 54 -11.83 11.97 9.75
N ARG A 55 -12.62 12.08 10.83
CA ARG A 55 -13.47 13.23 11.11
C ARG A 55 -12.67 14.51 11.30
N LEU A 56 -11.58 14.47 12.07
CA LEU A 56 -10.67 15.60 12.28
C LEU A 56 -10.02 16.06 10.98
N ALA A 57 -9.55 15.13 10.15
CA ALA A 57 -8.99 15.45 8.83
C ALA A 57 -10.00 16.21 7.96
N GLY A 58 -11.28 15.81 7.99
CA GLY A 58 -12.36 16.49 7.27
C GLY A 58 -12.72 17.86 7.83
N ILE A 59 -12.84 17.99 9.15
CA ILE A 59 -13.20 19.27 9.81
C ILE A 59 -12.12 20.32 9.61
N TYR A 60 -10.87 19.96 9.84
CA TYR A 60 -9.75 20.89 9.74
C TYR A 60 -9.18 20.99 8.31
N ASN A 61 -9.78 20.26 7.36
CA ASN A 61 -9.34 20.17 5.97
C ASN A 61 -7.82 19.95 5.86
N THR A 62 -7.32 18.93 6.54
CA THR A 62 -5.89 18.68 6.73
C THR A 62 -5.50 17.24 6.39
N CYS A 63 -4.25 17.04 6.01
CA CYS A 63 -3.70 15.70 5.85
C CYS A 63 -3.22 15.16 7.20
N ILE A 64 -3.65 13.95 7.58
CA ILE A 64 -3.12 13.25 8.75
C ILE A 64 -2.29 12.06 8.28
N LEU A 65 -1.00 12.08 8.61
CA LEU A 65 -0.04 11.02 8.33
C LEU A 65 0.17 10.20 9.61
N CYS A 66 -0.23 8.93 9.56
CA CYS A 66 -0.06 7.99 10.67
C CYS A 66 1.12 7.05 10.39
N VAL A 67 2.01 6.90 11.36
CA VAL A 67 3.10 5.90 11.31
C VAL A 67 2.64 4.65 12.05
N LEU A 68 2.65 3.51 11.34
CA LEU A 68 2.35 2.19 11.88
C LEU A 68 3.48 1.23 11.52
N HIS A 69 4.01 0.55 12.53
CA HIS A 69 5.00 -0.50 12.32
C HIS A 69 4.35 -1.80 11.83
N PHE A 70 5.05 -2.52 10.96
CA PHE A 70 4.70 -3.89 10.59
C PHE A 70 4.72 -4.82 11.81
N VAL A 71 3.95 -5.90 11.74
CA VAL A 71 4.04 -6.98 12.72
C VAL A 71 5.46 -7.58 12.66
N PRO A 72 6.09 -7.95 13.79
CA PRO A 72 7.36 -8.65 13.78
C PRO A 72 7.29 -9.85 12.83
N ASN A 73 8.23 -9.94 11.87
CA ASN A 73 8.32 -10.98 10.84
C ASN A 73 7.14 -11.07 9.84
N GLY A 74 6.28 -10.04 9.76
CA GLY A 74 5.15 -10.00 8.84
C GLY A 74 5.18 -8.81 7.89
N LEU A 75 4.69 -8.99 6.66
CA LEU A 75 4.47 -7.91 5.68
C LEU A 75 3.06 -7.28 5.81
N LYS A 76 2.29 -7.68 6.83
CA LYS A 76 0.92 -7.20 7.06
C LYS A 76 0.91 -6.07 8.08
N LEU A 77 0.01 -5.11 7.88
CA LEU A 77 -0.29 -4.11 8.89
C LEU A 77 -0.90 -4.78 10.13
N ARG A 78 -0.67 -4.17 11.29
CA ARG A 78 -0.95 -4.80 12.59
C ARG A 78 -2.44 -4.77 12.94
N GLY A 79 -3.05 -5.95 13.02
CA GLY A 79 -4.37 -6.17 13.62
C GLY A 79 -5.54 -5.49 12.89
N HIS A 80 -6.66 -5.32 13.60
CA HIS A 80 -7.82 -4.57 13.15
C HIS A 80 -7.47 -3.11 12.84
N LEU A 81 -6.56 -2.49 13.62
CA LEU A 81 -6.08 -1.14 13.36
C LEU A 81 -5.47 -0.99 11.95
N GLY A 82 -4.63 -1.93 11.55
CA GLY A 82 -4.04 -1.96 10.21
C GLY A 82 -5.08 -2.10 9.09
N SER A 83 -6.08 -2.95 9.29
CA SER A 83 -7.20 -3.14 8.35
C SER A 83 -8.07 -1.89 8.22
N GLU A 84 -8.39 -1.23 9.33
CA GLU A 84 -9.18 0.01 9.32
C GLU A 84 -8.43 1.17 8.67
N LEU A 85 -7.12 1.31 8.95
CA LEU A 85 -6.26 2.25 8.25
C LEU A 85 -6.25 1.98 6.74
N GLN A 86 -6.15 0.71 6.32
CA GLN A 86 -6.19 0.35 4.90
C GLN A 86 -7.48 0.77 4.22
N ARG A 87 -8.61 0.60 4.89
CA ARG A 87 -9.93 0.97 4.36
C ARG A 87 -10.05 2.49 4.19
N LYS A 88 -9.65 3.27 5.20
CA LYS A 88 -9.87 4.74 5.22
C LYS A 88 -8.79 5.56 4.53
N ALA A 89 -7.55 5.09 4.51
CA ALA A 89 -6.42 5.85 3.98
C ALA A 89 -6.63 6.21 2.50
N ALA A 90 -6.22 7.42 2.12
CA ALA A 90 -6.13 7.81 0.72
C ALA A 90 -4.90 7.18 0.04
N THR A 91 -3.80 7.07 0.79
CA THR A 91 -2.53 6.53 0.32
C THR A 91 -1.88 5.72 1.43
N ILE A 92 -1.22 4.62 1.07
CA ILE A 92 -0.36 3.85 1.98
C ILE A 92 1.01 3.75 1.34
N LEU A 93 2.02 4.25 2.06
CA LEU A 93 3.42 4.12 1.71
C LEU A 93 4.06 3.10 2.63
N SER A 94 4.86 2.20 2.06
CA SER A 94 5.72 1.30 2.80
C SER A 94 7.16 1.78 2.68
N ILE A 95 7.85 1.81 3.82
CA ILE A 95 9.29 2.05 3.90
C ILE A 95 9.93 0.72 4.28
N GLU A 96 10.75 0.18 3.39
CA GLU A 96 11.40 -1.12 3.55
C GLU A 96 12.89 -1.00 3.28
N LYS A 97 13.66 -1.98 3.76
CA LYS A 97 15.06 -2.11 3.38
C LYS A 97 15.16 -2.45 1.89
N ASP A 98 16.04 -1.77 1.16
CA ASP A 98 16.28 -2.07 -0.25
C ASP A 98 17.15 -3.34 -0.42
N GLU A 99 17.30 -3.81 -1.66
CA GLU A 99 18.30 -4.81 -2.04
C GLU A 99 19.72 -4.33 -1.68
N GLU A 100 20.00 -3.03 -1.80
CA GLU A 100 21.19 -2.39 -1.23
C GLU A 100 20.98 -2.14 0.29
N PRO A 101 21.68 -2.85 1.18
CA PRO A 101 21.39 -2.81 2.62
C PRO A 101 21.54 -1.46 3.30
N ALA A 102 22.33 -0.55 2.72
CA ALA A 102 22.51 0.82 3.22
C ALA A 102 21.35 1.76 2.88
N GLN A 103 20.39 1.30 2.06
CA GLN A 103 19.27 2.10 1.57
C GLN A 103 17.92 1.56 2.05
N SER A 104 16.97 2.47 2.09
CA SER A 104 15.55 2.21 2.28
C SER A 104 14.81 2.57 0.99
N VAL A 105 13.87 1.73 0.59
CA VAL A 105 12.97 1.98 -0.53
C VAL A 105 11.59 2.38 0.00
N VAL A 106 11.07 3.48 -0.51
CA VAL A 106 9.69 3.92 -0.28
C VAL A 106 8.86 3.50 -1.48
N LYS A 107 7.81 2.71 -1.24
CA LYS A 107 6.90 2.21 -2.27
C LYS A 107 5.45 2.46 -1.90
N ALA A 108 4.62 2.77 -2.89
CA ALA A 108 3.18 2.80 -2.69
C ALA A 108 2.62 1.37 -2.60
N LEU A 109 1.77 1.14 -1.60
CA LEU A 109 0.93 -0.05 -1.45
C LEU A 109 -0.52 0.24 -1.87
N LYS A 110 -0.99 1.47 -1.63
CA LYS A 110 -2.34 1.94 -2.01
C LYS A 110 -2.27 3.40 -2.43
N VAL A 111 -3.03 3.74 -3.47
CA VAL A 111 -3.25 5.12 -3.93
C VAL A 111 -4.68 5.22 -4.45
N ARG A 112 -5.52 6.03 -3.82
CA ARG A 112 -6.95 6.18 -4.19
C ARG A 112 -7.15 6.61 -5.64
N ASP A 113 -6.30 7.52 -6.12
CA ASP A 113 -6.39 8.11 -7.46
C ASP A 113 -5.17 7.76 -8.32
N GLY A 114 -4.94 6.47 -8.55
CA GLY A 114 -3.89 6.03 -9.43
C GLY A 114 -3.63 4.54 -9.34
N SER A 115 -2.41 4.14 -9.65
CA SER A 115 -1.94 2.80 -9.34
C SER A 115 -0.70 2.80 -8.46
N PRO A 116 -0.65 1.97 -7.40
CA PRO A 116 0.54 1.84 -6.57
C PRO A 116 1.80 1.39 -7.33
N LEU A 117 1.64 0.68 -8.46
CA LEU A 117 2.79 0.20 -9.26
C LEU A 117 3.31 1.26 -10.25
N ASP A 118 2.55 2.33 -10.48
CA ASP A 118 2.98 3.45 -11.34
C ASP A 118 3.67 4.57 -10.51
N VAL A 119 3.59 4.50 -9.18
CA VAL A 119 4.32 5.41 -8.28
C VAL A 119 5.82 5.06 -8.30
N PRO A 120 6.71 6.07 -8.37
CA PRO A 120 8.13 5.85 -8.24
C PRO A 120 8.56 5.11 -6.97
N LEU A 121 9.56 4.24 -7.12
CA LEU A 121 10.26 3.63 -6.00
C LEU A 121 11.39 4.58 -5.60
N MET A 122 11.16 5.35 -4.54
CA MET A 122 12.11 6.36 -4.09
C MET A 122 13.10 5.74 -3.11
N LEU A 123 14.38 6.10 -3.24
CA LEU A 123 15.46 5.59 -2.41
C LEU A 123 15.92 6.65 -1.42
N PHE A 124 16.12 6.22 -0.19
CA PHE A 124 16.64 7.05 0.89
C PHE A 124 17.77 6.32 1.61
N ALA A 125 18.75 7.05 2.13
CA ALA A 125 19.81 6.49 2.96
C ALA A 125 20.18 7.45 4.08
N TRP A 126 20.64 6.91 5.21
CA TRP A 126 21.18 7.73 6.29
C TRP A 126 22.46 8.43 5.83
N ASP A 127 22.48 9.75 5.94
CA ASP A 127 23.64 10.58 5.68
C ASP A 127 24.21 11.07 7.00
N LYS A 128 25.48 10.73 7.28
CA LYS A 128 26.11 11.06 8.56
C LYS A 128 26.41 12.55 8.69
N GLU A 129 26.70 13.23 7.58
CA GLU A 129 27.01 14.66 7.60
C GLU A 129 25.74 15.49 7.76
N ALA A 130 24.66 15.10 7.07
CA ALA A 130 23.37 15.76 7.23
C ALA A 130 22.63 15.36 8.52
N GLY A 131 23.01 14.25 9.17
CA GLY A 131 22.37 13.75 10.38
C GLY A 131 20.93 13.28 10.18
N MET A 132 20.57 12.89 8.95
CA MET A 132 19.22 12.48 8.57
C MET A 132 19.20 11.57 7.33
N HIS A 133 18.04 10.99 7.05
CA HIS A 133 17.83 10.29 5.77
C HIS A 133 17.75 11.31 4.63
N VAL A 134 18.52 11.07 3.57
CA VAL A 134 18.52 11.88 2.35
C VAL A 134 18.07 11.06 1.16
N TYR A 135 17.42 11.72 0.21
CA TYR A 135 16.99 11.13 -1.04
C TYR A 135 18.21 10.74 -1.90
N LYS A 136 18.20 9.51 -2.43
CA LYS A 136 19.28 8.93 -3.25
C LYS A 136 18.85 8.66 -4.70
N GLY A 137 17.67 9.11 -5.11
CA GLY A 137 17.12 8.90 -6.44
C GLY A 137 15.95 7.91 -6.46
N GLU A 138 15.58 7.47 -7.65
CA GLU A 138 14.55 6.46 -7.87
C GLU A 138 15.17 5.19 -8.43
N LYS A 139 14.53 4.04 -8.19
CA LYS A 139 14.83 2.81 -8.94
C LYS A 139 14.61 3.05 -10.43
N THR A 140 15.42 2.38 -11.23
CA THR A 140 15.37 2.47 -12.70
C THR A 140 14.01 1.99 -13.23
N ARG A 141 13.70 2.37 -14.47
CA ARG A 141 12.49 1.88 -15.15
C ARG A 141 12.46 0.36 -15.25
N GLU A 142 13.60 -0.29 -15.48
CA GLU A 142 13.69 -1.75 -15.56
C GLU A 142 13.34 -2.41 -14.22
N GLU A 143 13.84 -1.89 -13.10
CA GLU A 143 13.50 -2.37 -11.76
C GLU A 143 12.01 -2.17 -11.43
N LYS A 144 11.43 -1.03 -11.83
CA LYS A 144 9.99 -0.76 -11.70
C LYS A 144 9.15 -1.77 -12.50
N GLU A 145 9.52 -2.04 -13.75
CA GLU A 145 8.84 -3.04 -14.59
C GLU A 145 8.99 -4.46 -14.02
N LYS A 146 10.18 -4.84 -13.54
CA LYS A 146 10.42 -6.13 -12.86
C LYS A 146 9.58 -6.28 -11.59
N ARG A 147 9.40 -5.21 -10.80
CA ARG A 147 8.48 -5.22 -9.65
C ARG A 147 7.04 -5.41 -10.11
N LYS A 148 6.57 -4.60 -11.07
CA LYS A 148 5.20 -4.69 -11.60
C LYS A 148 4.88 -6.09 -12.09
N GLU A 149 5.80 -6.71 -12.82
CA GLU A 149 5.70 -8.09 -13.27
C GLU A 149 5.62 -9.08 -12.12
N ARG A 150 6.54 -9.02 -11.13
CA ARG A 150 6.50 -9.90 -9.95
C ARG A 150 5.18 -9.80 -9.18
N GLU A 151 4.69 -8.59 -8.92
CA GLU A 151 3.44 -8.36 -8.20
C GLU A 151 2.25 -8.96 -8.97
N LEU A 152 2.16 -8.71 -10.28
CA LEU A 152 1.08 -9.25 -11.11
C LEU A 152 1.14 -10.78 -11.24
N VAL A 153 2.34 -11.38 -11.25
CA VAL A 153 2.50 -12.84 -11.18
C VAL A 153 1.95 -13.39 -9.87
N ASN A 154 2.27 -12.76 -8.74
CA ASN A 154 1.78 -13.21 -7.43
C ASN A 154 0.25 -13.10 -7.34
N VAL A 155 -0.32 -12.00 -7.83
CA VAL A 155 -1.78 -11.82 -7.90
C VAL A 155 -2.42 -12.86 -8.81
N ALA A 156 -1.85 -13.11 -9.99
CA ALA A 156 -2.34 -14.15 -10.89
C ALA A 156 -2.33 -15.52 -10.18
N ARG A 157 -1.25 -15.88 -9.51
CA ARG A 157 -1.16 -17.15 -8.78
C ARG A 157 -2.21 -17.27 -7.68
N ASP A 158 -2.49 -16.20 -6.93
CA ASP A 158 -3.54 -16.23 -5.90
C ASP A 158 -4.93 -16.41 -6.51
N ILE A 159 -5.24 -15.69 -7.58
CA ILE A 159 -6.52 -15.78 -8.31
C ILE A 159 -6.70 -17.19 -8.90
N PHE A 160 -5.73 -17.65 -9.69
CA PHE A 160 -5.79 -18.96 -10.38
C PHE A 160 -5.53 -20.15 -9.45
N GLY A 161 -4.99 -19.92 -8.25
CA GLY A 161 -4.89 -20.94 -7.21
C GLY A 161 -6.26 -21.37 -6.67
N ARG A 162 -7.28 -20.51 -6.82
CA ARG A 162 -8.66 -20.78 -6.39
C ARG A 162 -9.55 -21.30 -7.52
N GLN A 163 -9.16 -21.09 -8.77
CA GLN A 163 -9.93 -21.47 -9.96
C GLN A 163 -9.05 -21.64 -11.18
N THR A 164 -9.36 -22.62 -12.03
CA THR A 164 -8.52 -22.93 -13.21
C THR A 164 -8.74 -22.02 -14.40
N ARG A 165 -9.88 -21.33 -14.46
CA ARG A 165 -10.26 -20.40 -15.54
C ARG A 165 -11.05 -19.22 -14.98
N ILE A 166 -10.99 -18.07 -15.65
CA ILE A 166 -11.68 -16.84 -15.25
C ILE A 166 -12.13 -16.04 -16.46
N THR A 167 -13.30 -15.41 -16.42
CA THR A 167 -13.73 -14.51 -17.50
C THR A 167 -12.95 -13.18 -17.45
N TYR A 168 -12.97 -12.40 -18.54
CA TYR A 168 -12.36 -11.07 -18.53
C TYR A 168 -12.97 -10.13 -17.48
N ILE A 169 -14.29 -10.20 -17.31
CA ILE A 169 -15.05 -9.35 -16.38
C ILE A 169 -14.64 -9.71 -14.94
N ASP A 170 -14.71 -10.99 -14.59
CA ASP A 170 -14.34 -11.45 -13.24
C ASP A 170 -12.87 -11.17 -12.92
N LEU A 171 -11.97 -11.32 -13.90
CA LEU A 171 -10.55 -10.99 -13.71
C LEU A 171 -10.36 -9.49 -13.46
N CYS A 172 -11.09 -8.65 -14.19
CA CYS A 172 -11.05 -7.21 -13.98
C CYS A 172 -11.58 -6.86 -12.58
N GLU A 173 -12.66 -7.47 -12.11
CA GLU A 173 -13.22 -7.26 -10.78
C GLU A 173 -12.27 -7.73 -9.67
N GLN A 174 -11.69 -8.93 -9.80
CA GLN A 174 -10.76 -9.45 -8.80
C GLN A 174 -9.47 -8.62 -8.73
N LEU A 175 -8.93 -8.15 -9.86
CA LEU A 175 -7.79 -7.24 -9.85
C LEU A 175 -8.10 -5.91 -9.17
N GLN A 176 -9.30 -5.34 -9.40
CA GLN A 176 -9.74 -4.12 -8.72
C GLN A 176 -9.79 -4.32 -7.21
N GLN A 177 -10.32 -5.46 -6.75
CA GLN A 177 -10.43 -5.77 -5.32
C GLN A 177 -9.07 -6.02 -4.67
N VAL A 178 -8.22 -6.85 -5.29
CA VAL A 178 -6.93 -7.25 -4.70
C VAL A 178 -5.92 -6.10 -4.67
N LEU A 179 -5.88 -5.28 -5.72
CA LEU A 179 -4.91 -4.19 -5.85
C LEU A 179 -5.47 -2.81 -5.47
N ASP A 180 -6.76 -2.74 -5.12
CA ASP A 180 -7.50 -1.51 -4.82
C ASP A 180 -7.31 -0.44 -5.93
N ILE A 181 -7.57 -0.85 -7.17
CA ILE A 181 -7.41 -0.03 -8.38
C ILE A 181 -8.74 0.15 -9.12
N LYS A 182 -8.82 1.19 -9.97
CA LYS A 182 -9.97 1.45 -10.84
C LYS A 182 -9.96 0.51 -12.05
N GLU A 183 -11.15 0.25 -12.61
CA GLU A 183 -11.37 -0.63 -13.77
C GLU A 183 -10.40 -0.37 -14.93
N ARG A 184 -10.19 0.89 -15.31
CA ARG A 184 -9.26 1.27 -16.39
C ARG A 184 -7.84 0.73 -16.16
N THR A 185 -7.35 0.81 -14.93
CA THR A 185 -6.03 0.30 -14.54
C THR A 185 -6.01 -1.23 -14.57
N ALA A 186 -7.07 -1.88 -14.08
CA ALA A 186 -7.20 -3.33 -14.14
C ALA A 186 -7.14 -3.84 -15.59
N LYS A 187 -7.84 -3.19 -16.53
CA LYS A 187 -7.76 -3.51 -17.97
C LYS A 187 -6.34 -3.37 -18.53
N SER A 188 -5.63 -2.31 -18.13
CA SER A 188 -4.21 -2.11 -18.49
C SER A 188 -3.32 -3.23 -17.95
N TYR A 189 -3.58 -3.71 -16.73
CA TYR A 189 -2.83 -4.81 -16.12
C TYR A 189 -3.11 -6.14 -16.81
N ILE A 190 -4.36 -6.44 -17.14
CA ILE A 190 -4.68 -7.63 -17.94
C ILE A 190 -3.92 -7.60 -19.27
N ARG A 191 -3.86 -6.44 -19.94
CA ARG A 191 -3.07 -6.29 -21.18
C ARG A 191 -1.59 -6.59 -20.94
N PHE A 192 -0.98 -5.97 -19.92
CA PHE A 192 0.42 -6.22 -19.56
C PHE A 192 0.68 -7.69 -19.23
N MET A 193 -0.20 -8.33 -18.45
CA MET A 193 -0.07 -9.73 -18.08
C MET A 193 -0.13 -10.66 -19.29
N ARG A 194 -0.91 -10.32 -20.31
CA ARG A 194 -0.93 -11.06 -21.59
C ARG A 194 0.34 -10.84 -22.41
N GLU A 195 0.83 -9.61 -22.48
CA GLU A 195 2.07 -9.28 -23.20
C GLU A 195 3.31 -9.96 -22.59
N ARG A 196 3.24 -10.31 -21.30
CA ARG A 196 4.29 -11.03 -20.56
C ARG A 196 4.01 -12.52 -20.36
N ASP A 197 3.00 -13.08 -21.03
CA ASP A 197 2.61 -14.49 -20.90
C ASP A 197 2.34 -14.96 -19.44
N ILE A 198 1.98 -14.03 -18.55
CA ILE A 198 1.55 -14.32 -17.17
C ILE A 198 0.17 -14.99 -17.20
N ILE A 199 -0.69 -14.57 -18.13
CA ILE A 199 -2.00 -15.16 -18.41
C ILE A 199 -2.18 -15.32 -19.92
N THR A 200 -2.92 -16.34 -20.33
CA THR A 200 -3.23 -16.61 -21.73
C THR A 200 -4.72 -16.86 -21.92
N LYS A 201 -5.23 -16.71 -23.15
CA LYS A 201 -6.60 -17.08 -23.48
C LYS A 201 -6.70 -18.60 -23.58
N GLU A 202 -7.79 -19.18 -23.09
CA GLU A 202 -8.07 -20.60 -23.24
C GLU A 202 -8.30 -20.93 -24.73
N THR A 203 -7.61 -21.95 -25.24
CA THR A 203 -7.66 -22.37 -26.65
C THR A 203 -9.04 -22.87 -27.06
N ALA A 204 -9.78 -23.50 -26.15
CA ALA A 204 -11.12 -24.01 -26.39
C ALA A 204 -12.21 -22.94 -26.25
N ASN A 205 -11.96 -21.90 -25.45
CA ASN A 205 -12.93 -20.83 -25.19
C ASN A 205 -12.23 -19.47 -25.05
N GLN A 206 -12.22 -18.70 -26.13
CA GLN A 206 -11.54 -17.39 -26.18
C GLN A 206 -12.14 -16.31 -25.24
N SER A 207 -13.24 -16.63 -24.54
CA SER A 207 -13.86 -15.76 -23.53
C SER A 207 -13.25 -15.89 -22.13
N CYS A 208 -12.44 -16.93 -21.88
CA CYS A 208 -11.80 -17.20 -20.60
C CYS A 208 -10.27 -17.07 -20.66
N PHE A 209 -9.68 -16.70 -19.53
CA PHE A 209 -8.24 -16.70 -19.28
C PHE A 209 -7.84 -17.87 -18.39
N VAL A 210 -6.62 -18.34 -18.60
CA VAL A 210 -5.93 -19.33 -17.78
C VAL A 210 -4.55 -18.80 -17.39
N ILE A 211 -3.92 -19.41 -16.39
CA ILE A 211 -2.54 -19.09 -16.02
C ILE A 211 -1.60 -19.40 -17.19
N GLY A 212 -0.71 -18.47 -17.50
CA GLY A 212 0.24 -18.62 -18.60
C GLY A 212 1.51 -19.39 -18.21
N SER A 213 2.35 -19.66 -19.21
CA SER A 213 3.59 -20.43 -19.05
C SER A 213 4.79 -19.62 -18.55
N TYR A 214 4.59 -18.38 -18.10
CA TYR A 214 5.64 -17.49 -17.57
C TYR A 214 6.63 -18.20 -16.62
N ASN A 215 6.16 -19.12 -15.77
CA ASN A 215 7.02 -19.87 -14.84
C ASN A 215 7.88 -20.97 -15.51
N LEU A 216 7.43 -21.54 -16.64
CA LEU A 216 8.17 -22.55 -17.38
C LEU A 216 9.37 -21.94 -18.14
N GLN A 217 9.24 -20.69 -18.58
CA GLN A 217 10.30 -20.01 -19.32
C GLN A 217 11.42 -19.50 -18.41
N ARG A 218 11.11 -19.01 -17.20
CA ARG A 218 12.14 -18.45 -16.31
C ARG A 218 13.01 -19.48 -15.61
N ASN A 219 12.47 -20.65 -15.28
CA ASN A 219 13.24 -21.77 -14.71
C ASN A 219 14.19 -22.43 -15.73
N ALA A 220 14.01 -22.18 -17.03
CA ALA A 220 14.94 -22.63 -18.07
C ALA A 220 16.08 -21.62 -18.35
N SER A 221 16.04 -20.43 -17.73
CA SER A 221 16.97 -19.33 -17.96
C SER A 221 17.81 -18.94 -16.74
N CYS A 222 17.77 -19.71 -15.65
CA CYS A 222 18.76 -19.66 -14.58
C CYS A 222 19.61 -20.95 -14.64
N PRO A 223 20.92 -20.87 -14.92
CA PRO A 223 21.85 -21.95 -14.57
C PRO A 223 21.97 -22.10 -13.05
#